data_AF-A0A6I7YGS2-F1
#
_entry.id   AF-A0A6I7YGS2-F1
#
_cell.length_a   1.000
_cell.length_b   1.000
_cell.length_c   1.000
_cell.angle_alpha   90.00
_cell.angle_beta   90.00
_cell.angle_gamma   90.00
#
_symmetry.space_group_name_H-M   'P 1'
#
loop_
_entity.id
_entity.type
_entity.pdbx_description
1 polymer ?
#
loop_
_entity_poly.entity_id
_entity_poly.type
_entity_poly.pdbx_seq_one_letter_code
_entity_poly.pdbx_strand_id
1 'polypeptide(L)'
;MDMLVRRSQMNWPDNSQGLVFPNSLGHIWQRGYATKELRRVLDPAGLSWVTFHTFRKTVATRLDEAGLTAREIADQLGHEQPSMTTDVYMGRKVVSEKVIDPLSW
;
A
#
# COMPACT_ATOMS: atom_id res chain seq x y z
N MET A 1 0.02 12.34 -12.17
CA MET A 1 1.25 11.99 -12.93
C MET A 1 2.30 13.10 -12.86
N ASP A 2 1.89 14.37 -12.86
CA ASP A 2 2.78 15.55 -12.77
C ASP A 2 3.78 15.52 -11.59
N MET A 3 3.36 15.09 -10.41
CA MET A 3 4.23 15.05 -9.21
C MET A 3 5.45 14.13 -9.34
N LEU A 4 5.32 12.98 -10.01
CA LEU A 4 6.43 12.04 -10.19
C LEU A 4 7.43 12.54 -11.23
N VAL A 5 6.93 13.14 -12.31
CA VAL A 5 7.75 13.77 -13.35
C VAL A 5 8.52 14.96 -12.75
N ARG A 6 7.85 15.82 -11.99
CA ARG A 6 8.49 16.94 -11.29
C ARG A 6 9.57 16.45 -10.33
N ARG A 7 9.34 15.33 -9.65
CA ARG A 7 10.30 14.78 -8.68
C ARG A 7 11.52 14.15 -9.34
N SER A 8 11.37 13.48 -10.48
CA SER A 8 12.52 12.94 -11.23
C SER A 8 13.36 14.04 -11.86
N GLN A 9 12.74 15.19 -12.19
CA GLN A 9 13.41 16.37 -12.74
C GLN A 9 14.01 17.31 -11.67
N MET A 10 13.84 17.01 -10.38
CA MET A 10 14.49 17.79 -9.31
C MET A 10 16.01 17.65 -9.39
N ASN A 11 16.72 18.74 -9.09
CA ASN A 11 18.17 18.77 -9.10
C ASN A 11 18.74 18.08 -7.85
N TRP A 12 18.76 16.75 -7.89
CA TRP A 12 19.38 15.91 -6.88
C TRP A 12 20.90 15.89 -7.08
N PRO A 13 21.72 15.97 -6.01
CA PRO A 13 23.17 16.19 -6.11
C PRO A 13 23.92 15.21 -7.03
N ASP A 14 23.58 13.93 -6.98
CA ASP A 14 24.19 12.88 -7.79
C ASP A 14 23.15 11.83 -8.25
N ASN A 15 22.06 12.31 -8.90
CA ASN A 15 21.05 11.43 -9.48
C ASN A 15 21.31 11.12 -10.95
N SER A 16 22.53 10.66 -11.25
CA SER A 16 22.95 10.27 -12.61
C SER A 16 22.12 9.13 -13.20
N GLN A 17 21.44 8.35 -12.36
CA GLN A 17 20.57 7.23 -12.76
C GLN A 17 19.12 7.63 -13.05
N GLY A 18 18.75 8.91 -12.92
CA GLY A 18 17.39 9.38 -13.20
C GLY A 18 16.31 8.80 -12.28
N LEU A 19 16.66 8.49 -11.02
CA LEU A 19 15.75 7.93 -10.04
C LEU A 19 14.61 8.91 -9.73
N VAL A 20 13.39 8.39 -9.61
CA VAL A 20 12.22 9.18 -9.18
C VAL A 20 12.25 9.43 -7.66
N PHE A 21 12.79 8.48 -6.90
CA PHE A 21 12.88 8.54 -5.43
C PHE A 21 14.31 8.26 -4.95
N PRO A 22 15.28 9.13 -5.26
CA PRO A 22 16.61 9.01 -4.68
C PRO A 22 16.59 9.34 -3.18
N ASN A 23 17.64 8.93 -2.48
CA ASN A 23 17.97 9.46 -1.16
C ASN A 23 18.48 10.92 -1.26
N SER A 24 18.80 11.55 -0.13
CA SER A 24 19.26 12.95 -0.10
C SER A 24 20.55 13.22 -0.90
N LEU A 25 21.33 12.19 -1.22
CA LEU A 25 22.56 12.29 -2.01
C LEU A 25 22.32 12.03 -3.51
N GLY A 26 21.13 11.58 -3.93
CA GLY A 26 20.86 11.22 -5.33
C GLY A 26 20.93 9.72 -5.62
N HIS A 27 21.26 8.88 -4.63
CA HIS A 27 21.45 7.43 -4.83
C HIS A 27 20.25 6.60 -4.42
N ILE A 28 20.30 5.30 -4.74
CA ILE A 28 19.33 4.30 -4.27
C ILE A 28 19.32 4.25 -2.73
N TRP A 29 18.14 4.06 -2.16
CA TRP A 29 17.99 3.86 -0.72
C TRP A 29 18.65 2.57 -0.26
N GLN A 30 19.47 2.65 0.78
CA GLN A 30 19.93 1.45 1.49
C GLN A 30 18.75 0.78 2.20
N ARG A 31 18.80 -0.55 2.29
CA ARG A 31 17.75 -1.37 2.91
C ARG A 31 17.50 -0.89 4.36
N GLY A 32 16.26 -0.52 4.65
CA GLY A 32 15.82 -0.06 5.98
C GLY A 32 15.83 1.45 6.23
N TYR A 33 16.52 2.24 5.41
CA TYR A 33 16.54 3.71 5.58
C TYR A 33 15.19 4.33 5.29
N ALA A 34 14.46 3.82 4.31
CA ALA A 34 13.09 4.27 4.03
C ALA A 34 12.17 4.10 5.25
N THR A 35 12.30 3.00 6.00
CA THR A 35 11.51 2.76 7.23
C THR A 35 11.93 3.71 8.35
N LYS A 36 13.23 4.01 8.47
CA LYS A 36 13.72 4.99 9.45
C LYS A 36 13.18 6.39 9.15
N GLU A 37 13.22 6.81 7.88
CA GLU A 37 12.66 8.09 7.46
C GLU A 37 11.15 8.15 7.67
N LEU A 38 10.44 7.05 7.42
CA LEU A 38 9.01 6.97 7.69
C LEU A 38 8.73 7.19 9.17
N ARG A 39 9.45 6.50 10.06
CA ARG A 39 9.34 6.68 11.51
C ARG A 39 9.70 8.09 11.95
N ARG A 40 10.77 8.67 11.41
CA ARG A 40 11.19 10.05 11.70
C ARG A 40 10.07 11.06 11.48
N VAL A 41 9.22 10.84 10.47
CA VAL A 41 8.09 11.73 10.14
C VAL A 41 6.83 11.37 10.93
N LEU A 42 6.53 10.08 11.11
CA LEU A 42 5.26 9.62 11.69
C LEU A 42 5.25 9.49 13.20
N ASP A 43 6.39 9.19 13.83
CA ASP A 43 6.47 9.02 15.29
C ASP A 43 6.10 10.33 16.02
N PRO A 44 6.62 11.52 15.64
CA PRO A 44 6.22 12.78 16.27
C PRO A 44 4.74 13.15 16.04
N ALA A 45 4.13 12.60 14.99
CA ALA A 45 2.71 12.78 14.69
C ALA A 45 1.80 11.80 15.47
N GLY A 46 2.36 10.97 16.36
CA GLY A 46 1.61 9.95 17.10
C GLY A 46 1.18 8.74 16.24
N LEU A 47 1.80 8.57 15.07
CA LEU A 47 1.46 7.55 14.08
C LEU A 47 2.50 6.42 14.00
N SER A 48 3.16 6.10 15.11
CA SER A 48 4.23 5.09 15.17
C SER A 48 3.77 3.67 14.80
N TRP A 49 2.48 3.40 14.84
CA TRP A 49 1.86 2.14 14.40
C TRP A 49 1.78 2.01 12.87
N VAL A 50 1.95 3.11 12.13
CA VAL A 50 1.86 3.14 10.66
C VAL A 50 3.17 2.63 10.05
N THR A 51 3.05 1.71 9.10
CA THR A 51 4.17 1.17 8.32
C THR A 51 3.91 1.30 6.82
N PHE A 52 4.88 0.98 5.96
CA PHE A 52 4.64 0.85 4.52
C PHE A 52 3.52 -0.14 4.19
N HIS A 53 3.38 -1.20 4.99
CA HIS A 53 2.30 -2.16 4.81
C HIS A 53 0.93 -1.56 5.16
N THR A 54 0.86 -0.61 6.09
CA THR A 54 -0.37 0.13 6.39
C THR A 54 -0.87 0.89 5.16
N PHE A 55 0.01 1.61 4.44
CA PHE A 55 -0.37 2.26 3.19
C PHE A 55 -0.84 1.27 2.12
N ARG A 56 -0.15 0.12 1.98
CA ARG A 56 -0.58 -0.95 1.06
C ARG A 56 -1.98 -1.45 1.40
N LYS A 57 -2.28 -1.66 2.70
CA LYS A 57 -3.62 -2.04 3.15
C LYS A 57 -4.66 -0.96 2.84
N THR A 58 -4.34 0.30 3.07
CA THR A 58 -5.24 1.41 2.76
C THR A 58 -5.61 1.43 1.29
N VAL A 59 -4.66 1.25 0.36
CA VAL A 59 -4.96 1.16 -1.08
C VAL A 59 -5.92 0.02 -1.36
N ALA A 60 -5.66 -1.17 -0.83
CA ALA A 60 -6.53 -2.32 -1.03
C ALA A 60 -7.95 -2.08 -0.51
N THR A 61 -8.10 -1.52 0.70
CA THR A 61 -9.40 -1.17 1.27
C THR A 61 -10.12 -0.15 0.40
N ARG A 62 -9.43 0.86 -0.15
CA ARG A 62 -10.06 1.83 -1.06
C ARG A 62 -10.54 1.21 -2.37
N LEU A 63 -9.82 0.23 -2.90
CA LEU A 63 -10.22 -0.47 -4.12
C LEU A 63 -11.38 -1.43 -3.86
N ASP A 64 -11.40 -2.08 -2.69
CA ASP A 64 -12.53 -2.91 -2.24
C ASP A 64 -13.80 -2.07 -2.02
N GLU A 65 -13.67 -0.92 -1.34
CA GLU A 65 -14.76 0.06 -1.19
C GLU A 65 -15.28 0.58 -2.54
N ALA A 66 -14.44 0.59 -3.58
CA ALA A 66 -14.82 0.96 -4.94
C ALA A 66 -15.44 -0.21 -5.74
N GLY A 67 -15.60 -1.39 -5.13
CA GLY A 67 -16.26 -2.55 -5.72
C GLY A 67 -15.38 -3.41 -6.62
N LEU A 68 -14.05 -3.24 -6.60
CA LEU A 68 -13.15 -4.11 -7.34
C LEU A 68 -13.12 -5.50 -6.72
N THR A 69 -13.01 -6.51 -7.56
CA THR A 69 -12.86 -7.89 -7.10
C THR A 69 -11.51 -8.08 -6.42
N ALA A 70 -11.44 -9.06 -5.51
CA ALA A 70 -10.18 -9.41 -4.84
C ALA A 70 -9.05 -9.75 -5.83
N ARG A 71 -9.39 -10.25 -7.02
CA ARG A 71 -8.43 -10.52 -8.10
C ARG A 71 -7.85 -9.23 -8.68
N GLU A 72 -8.70 -8.29 -9.06
CA GLU A 72 -8.26 -7.00 -9.62
C GLU A 72 -7.42 -6.22 -8.61
N ILE A 73 -7.79 -6.27 -7.32
CA ILE A 73 -7.01 -5.68 -6.24
C ILE A 73 -5.66 -6.38 -6.11
N ALA A 74 -5.60 -7.71 -6.13
CA ALA A 74 -4.36 -8.46 -6.05
C ALA A 74 -3.41 -8.16 -7.24
N ASP A 75 -3.98 -8.06 -8.44
CA ASP A 75 -3.27 -7.71 -9.67
C ASP A 75 -2.69 -6.28 -9.56
N GLN A 76 -3.48 -5.31 -9.12
CA GLN A 76 -3.03 -3.93 -8.88
C GLN A 76 -1.91 -3.84 -7.82
N LEU A 77 -1.95 -4.71 -6.82
CA LEU A 77 -0.94 -4.75 -5.76
C LEU A 77 0.30 -5.57 -6.14
N GLY A 78 0.30 -6.27 -7.28
CA GLY A 78 1.44 -7.02 -7.80
C GLY A 78 1.72 -8.32 -7.02
N HIS A 79 0.69 -9.04 -6.59
CA HIS A 79 0.87 -10.35 -5.95
C HIS A 79 1.09 -11.48 -6.99
N GLU A 80 2.23 -12.19 -6.93
CA GLU A 80 2.41 -13.49 -7.62
C GLU A 80 1.72 -14.66 -6.88
N GLN A 81 1.24 -14.46 -5.64
CA GLN A 81 0.51 -15.47 -4.88
C GLN A 81 -0.65 -14.88 -4.05
N PRO A 82 -1.91 -15.30 -4.27
CA PRO A 82 -3.10 -14.76 -3.60
C PRO A 82 -3.25 -15.08 -2.10
N SER A 83 -2.35 -15.87 -1.49
CA SER A 83 -2.58 -16.48 -0.17
C SER A 83 -2.35 -15.55 1.04
N MET A 84 -1.88 -14.32 0.83
CA MET A 84 -1.87 -13.27 1.87
C MET A 84 -3.14 -12.40 1.84
N THR A 85 -4.00 -12.59 0.83
CA THR A 85 -4.98 -11.58 0.40
C THR A 85 -6.43 -11.92 0.81
N THR A 86 -6.68 -13.07 1.43
CA THR A 86 -8.07 -13.46 1.74
C THR A 86 -8.53 -13.01 3.13
N ASP A 87 -7.71 -13.18 4.17
CA ASP A 87 -8.19 -12.95 5.56
C ASP A 87 -8.17 -11.49 6.02
N VAL A 88 -7.43 -10.62 5.33
CA VAL A 88 -7.17 -9.24 5.80
C VAL A 88 -7.93 -8.19 4.99
N TYR A 89 -8.32 -8.49 3.75
CA TYR A 89 -8.94 -7.52 2.85
C TYR A 89 -10.45 -7.70 2.75
N MET A 90 -10.96 -8.92 2.93
CA MET A 90 -12.40 -9.19 3.00
C MET A 90 -12.91 -8.85 4.40
N GLY A 91 -12.90 -7.56 4.71
CA GLY A 91 -13.60 -7.04 5.88
C GLY A 91 -15.06 -7.50 5.82
N ARG A 92 -15.40 -8.49 6.65
CA ARG A 92 -16.74 -8.94 7.08
C ARG A 92 -17.90 -7.99 6.68
N LYS A 93 -18.29 -8.01 5.42
CA LYS A 93 -19.57 -7.55 4.85
C LYS A 93 -19.67 -8.40 3.60
N VAL A 94 -20.37 -9.53 3.60
CA VAL A 94 -21.81 -9.66 3.81
C VAL A 94 -22.05 -11.03 4.46
N VAL A 95 -22.68 -11.08 5.65
CA VAL A 95 -23.51 -12.27 5.93
C VAL A 95 -24.64 -12.14 4.92
N SER A 96 -24.54 -12.89 3.82
CA SER A 96 -25.60 -12.85 2.82
C SER A 96 -26.90 -13.27 3.53
N GLU A 97 -27.95 -12.49 3.36
CA GLU A 97 -29.31 -12.82 3.85
C GLU A 97 -29.78 -14.20 3.35
N LYS A 98 -29.12 -14.75 2.32
CA LYS A 98 -29.26 -16.12 1.83
C LYS A 98 -28.73 -17.25 2.73
N VAL A 99 -28.14 -16.98 3.89
CA VAL A 99 -27.64 -18.03 4.82
C VAL A 99 -28.57 -18.23 6.03
N ILE A 100 -29.69 -17.50 6.13
CA ILE A 100 -30.72 -17.81 7.13
C ILE A 100 -31.83 -18.62 6.46
N ASP A 101 -31.63 -19.93 6.36
CA ASP A 101 -32.57 -21.00 6.77
C ASP A 101 -32.16 -22.37 6.20
N PRO A 102 -31.79 -23.33 7.07
CA PRO A 102 -32.16 -24.72 6.82
C PRO A 102 -32.75 -25.44 8.05
N LEU A 103 -33.44 -24.75 8.95
CA LEU A 103 -34.22 -25.36 10.02
C LEU A 103 -35.69 -24.91 9.96
N SER A 104 -36.31 -25.08 8.80
CA SER A 104 -37.72 -25.43 8.71
C SER A 104 -37.91 -26.88 9.20
N TRP A 105 -38.36 -27.04 10.44
CA TRP A 105 -39.12 -28.22 10.87
C TRP A 105 -40.53 -27.78 11.23
#